data_AF-R9ANF4-F1
#
_entry.id   AF-R9ANF4-F1
#
_cell.length_a   1.000
_cell.length_b   1.000
_cell.length_c   1.000
_cell.angle_alpha   90.00
_cell.angle_beta   90.00
_cell.angle_gamma   90.00
#
_symmetry.space_group_name_H-M   'P 1'
#
loop_
_entity.id
_entity.type
_entity.pdbx_description
1 polymer ?
#
loop_
_entity_poly.entity_id
_entity_poly.type
_entity_poly.pdbx_seq_one_letter_code
_entity_poly.pdbx_strand_id
1 'polypeptide(L)'
;MYNTPPLSPPLSPSKHIKQPQSTQSSRTNSQKKPKMKRILIALLLTLVLVIVWKISLQLLRRPTLEIVYAYYNEDIDKFSGFANLIRQRLHWRFKLSDTVYVKQEPSDELSKKLGKIVDNVVYLPNVGREGGTYLHHIIQRYKATIFPDNLNTSQDLVLADKTLFLQPHPAWYWIMYDRLNFILPSSAFLSLGPYVRGNCGVTEGHTLPQMKSIYQLFTGTECPDDQDQLVTWAGQFLVSQDRILNNPLGRYVEMLNLIEAPSGDAIHDETQWWFANKNDPSNPFIGHSLERSWPVIFDCNQPSFINEHACGGQHKAGSKHCLAPFAICFVGCYGVSKLSDVVSRRYSKVYRQLSSTDKLDWNAHSVSLVHSLLTAPASLYVLRASPLALSRNIHGYDRLIGSLHAFSLGYFAWDVLYELYTRSAVFVAHGAFSGLAYLYSFTPMFMNLGPAFLLWEASTPFVNLNWFLDRTHKRTSMWYVANGIALTASFFLARIAFGGYMSAVFFESIRENYDSLPGHIVGLYVVGNITLNTLNLHWFYRICRKIRRML
;
A
#
# COMPACT_ATOMS: atom_id res chain seq x y z
N MET A 1 -33.37 34.28 72.78
CA MET A 1 -32.46 33.31 73.43
C MET A 1 -31.86 32.47 72.32
N TYR A 2 -30.79 32.95 71.69
CA TYR A 2 -29.38 32.78 72.04
C TYR A 2 -28.79 31.41 71.63
N ASN A 3 -27.84 31.51 70.69
CA ASN A 3 -26.55 30.81 70.61
C ASN A 3 -26.43 29.42 69.96
N THR A 4 -25.68 29.42 68.86
CA THR A 4 -24.70 28.40 68.47
C THR A 4 -23.51 28.35 69.47
N PRO A 5 -22.48 27.52 69.23
CA PRO A 5 -22.20 26.15 69.69
C PRO A 5 -21.19 26.11 70.88
N PRO A 6 -20.64 24.94 71.28
CA PRO A 6 -19.18 24.84 71.47
C PRO A 6 -18.60 23.52 70.92
N LEU A 7 -17.44 23.48 70.24
CA LEU A 7 -16.05 23.57 70.73
C LEU A 7 -15.62 22.39 71.66
N SER A 8 -14.66 21.59 71.19
CA SER A 8 -13.66 20.80 71.96
C SER A 8 -12.81 21.68 72.90
N PRO A 9 -11.85 21.24 73.78
CA PRO A 9 -11.28 19.93 74.21
C PRO A 9 -11.20 19.82 75.79
N PRO A 10 -10.28 19.07 76.50
CA PRO A 10 -8.89 19.56 76.72
C PRO A 10 -7.75 18.55 77.12
N LEU A 11 -6.50 19.04 76.94
CA LEU A 11 -5.29 18.95 77.80
C LEU A 11 -4.32 17.73 77.81
N SER A 12 -3.05 18.06 77.49
CA SER A 12 -1.79 17.34 77.72
C SER A 12 -1.34 17.30 79.20
N PRO A 13 -0.20 16.64 79.54
CA PRO A 13 1.01 17.45 79.75
C PRO A 13 2.31 16.88 79.18
N SER A 14 3.23 17.83 78.95
CA SER A 14 4.56 17.76 78.34
C SER A 14 5.68 17.40 79.33
N LYS A 15 6.87 17.11 78.75
CA LYS A 15 8.27 17.43 79.18
C LYS A 15 9.20 16.24 78.84
N HIS A 16 10.43 16.34 78.32
CA HIS A 16 11.40 17.44 78.21
C HIS A 16 12.36 17.20 77.01
N ILE A 17 12.95 18.32 76.58
CA ILE A 17 13.92 18.58 75.51
C ILE A 17 15.34 18.08 75.86
N LYS A 18 16.11 17.64 74.85
CA LYS A 18 17.51 18.09 74.54
C LYS A 18 18.06 17.46 73.24
N GLN A 19 18.39 18.31 72.27
CA GLN A 19 19.47 18.15 71.26
C GLN A 19 20.72 18.91 71.80
N PRO A 20 21.96 18.86 71.23
CA PRO A 20 22.32 18.61 69.81
C PRO A 20 23.71 17.95 69.50
N GLN A 21 24.03 17.84 68.19
CA GLN A 21 25.36 17.68 67.53
C GLN A 21 26.03 16.29 67.57
N SER A 22 26.76 15.79 66.56
CA SER A 22 27.12 16.18 65.19
C SER A 22 27.78 14.95 64.50
N THR A 23 28.07 15.07 63.20
CA THR A 23 28.98 14.26 62.33
C THR A 23 28.40 13.17 61.42
N GLN A 24 28.82 13.30 60.16
CA GLN A 24 28.49 12.57 58.94
C GLN A 24 29.21 11.20 58.87
N SER A 25 28.63 10.21 58.18
CA SER A 25 29.27 9.48 57.06
C SER A 25 28.44 8.28 56.58
N SER A 26 27.88 8.46 55.37
CA SER A 26 27.84 7.57 54.18
C SER A 26 27.62 6.04 54.22
N ARG A 27 26.85 5.61 53.19
CA ARG A 27 26.72 4.29 52.50
C ARG A 27 25.77 3.27 53.15
N THR A 28 24.85 2.60 52.44
CA THR A 28 24.58 2.44 51.00
C THR A 28 23.16 1.89 50.81
N ASN A 29 22.42 2.44 49.85
CA ASN A 29 21.11 1.94 49.40
C ASN A 29 21.32 1.11 48.13
N SER A 30 21.24 -0.23 48.22
CA SER A 30 21.39 -1.12 47.07
C SER A 30 20.67 -2.45 47.31
N GLN A 31 19.35 -2.50 47.12
CA GLN A 31 18.63 -3.78 46.96
C GLN A 31 17.22 -3.64 46.34
N LYS A 32 17.09 -3.00 45.15
CA LYS A 32 15.84 -3.05 44.35
C LYS A 32 16.03 -3.13 42.83
N LYS A 33 17.19 -3.60 42.32
CA LYS A 33 17.47 -3.70 40.86
C LYS A 33 17.39 -5.10 40.17
N PRO A 34 17.22 -6.28 40.83
CA PRO A 34 17.30 -7.55 40.10
C PRO A 34 16.01 -7.98 39.38
N LYS A 35 14.82 -7.57 39.82
CA LYS A 35 13.53 -7.99 39.20
C LYS A 35 13.26 -7.34 37.85
N MET A 36 13.48 -6.03 37.72
CA MET A 36 13.29 -5.30 36.45
C MET A 36 14.22 -5.78 35.34
N LYS A 37 15.48 -6.11 35.68
CA LYS A 37 16.46 -6.62 34.72
C LYS A 37 16.06 -8.00 34.17
N ARG A 38 15.50 -8.88 35.01
CA ARG A 38 14.98 -10.20 34.59
C ARG A 38 13.73 -10.08 33.71
N ILE A 39 12.81 -9.17 34.02
CA ILE A 39 11.63 -8.90 33.19
C ILE A 39 12.05 -8.35 31.82
N LEU A 40 13.00 -7.42 31.79
CA LEU A 40 13.51 -6.83 30.54
C LEU A 40 14.20 -7.89 29.66
N ILE A 41 15.00 -8.78 30.25
CA ILE A 41 15.64 -9.90 29.54
C ILE A 41 14.58 -10.88 29.00
N ALA A 42 13.55 -11.21 29.77
CA ALA A 42 12.48 -12.09 29.34
C ALA A 42 11.68 -11.50 28.17
N LEU A 43 11.40 -10.20 28.18
CA LEU A 43 10.74 -9.47 27.09
C LEU A 43 11.63 -9.39 25.83
N LEU A 44 12.94 -9.17 25.99
CA LEU A 44 13.90 -9.19 24.88
C LEU A 44 13.98 -10.59 24.26
N LEU A 45 14.02 -11.65 25.06
CA LEU A 45 14.05 -13.02 24.58
C LEU A 45 12.74 -13.41 23.88
N THR A 46 11.58 -13.01 24.40
CA THR A 46 10.30 -13.24 23.69
C THR A 46 10.22 -12.44 22.39
N LEU A 47 10.69 -11.19 22.37
CA LEU A 47 10.78 -10.39 21.14
C LEU A 47 11.69 -11.04 20.10
N VAL A 48 12.87 -11.52 20.51
CA VAL A 48 13.81 -12.24 19.63
C VAL A 48 13.19 -13.54 19.14
N LEU A 49 12.53 -14.32 19.99
CA LEU A 49 11.83 -15.55 19.59
C LEU A 49 10.68 -15.28 18.61
N VAL A 50 9.92 -14.20 18.80
CA VAL A 50 8.87 -13.79 17.85
C VAL A 50 9.45 -13.31 16.53
N ILE A 51 10.56 -12.58 16.55
CA ILE A 51 11.29 -12.16 15.34
C ILE A 51 11.82 -13.40 14.60
N VAL A 52 12.48 -14.32 15.31
CA VAL A 52 13.00 -15.57 14.74
C VAL A 52 11.85 -16.41 14.19
N TRP A 53 10.75 -16.60 14.91
CA TRP A 53 9.57 -17.34 14.44
C TRP A 53 8.93 -16.68 13.21
N LYS A 54 8.82 -15.35 13.18
CA LYS A 54 8.32 -14.62 12.00
C LYS A 54 9.25 -14.75 10.79
N ILE A 55 10.56 -14.65 11.00
CA ILE A 55 11.56 -14.87 9.95
C ILE A 55 11.45 -16.32 9.46
N SER A 56 11.39 -17.31 10.35
CA SER A 56 11.21 -18.72 10.01
C SER A 56 9.92 -18.96 9.22
N LEU A 57 8.80 -18.36 9.59
CA LEU A 57 7.55 -18.43 8.83
C LEU A 57 7.65 -17.78 7.45
N GLN A 58 8.30 -16.62 7.33
CA GLN A 58 8.55 -15.96 6.05
C GLN A 58 9.49 -16.78 5.15
N LEU A 59 10.48 -17.47 5.73
CA LEU A 59 11.37 -18.37 5.00
C LEU A 59 10.62 -19.63 4.50
N LEU A 60 9.68 -20.16 5.29
CA LEU A 60 8.90 -21.35 4.92
C LEU A 60 7.84 -21.07 3.83
N ARG A 61 7.24 -19.87 3.83
CA ARG A 61 6.16 -19.46 2.90
C ARG A 61 6.62 -18.56 1.73
N ARG A 62 7.89 -18.61 1.34
CA ARG A 62 8.35 -17.86 0.16
C ARG A 62 7.58 -18.33 -1.09
N PRO A 63 7.05 -17.39 -1.90
CA PRO A 63 6.45 -17.75 -3.19
C PRO A 63 7.49 -18.33 -4.14
N THR A 64 7.01 -19.13 -5.07
CA THR A 64 7.77 -19.70 -6.17
C THR A 64 8.00 -18.67 -7.26
N LEU A 65 9.20 -18.66 -7.84
CA LEU A 65 9.54 -17.84 -9.00
C LEU A 65 10.26 -18.73 -10.01
N GLU A 66 9.66 -18.94 -11.18
CA GLU A 66 10.32 -19.63 -12.28
C GLU A 66 11.02 -18.62 -13.20
N ILE A 67 12.30 -18.83 -13.49
CA ILE A 67 13.07 -18.00 -14.43
C ILE A 67 13.13 -18.74 -15.77
N VAL A 68 12.62 -18.11 -16.82
CA VAL A 68 12.48 -18.70 -18.14
C VAL A 68 13.40 -18.00 -19.13
N TYR A 69 14.32 -18.75 -19.73
CA TYR A 69 15.30 -18.25 -20.68
C TYR A 69 14.99 -18.72 -22.10
N ALA A 70 14.93 -17.79 -23.06
CA ALA A 70 14.87 -18.11 -24.50
C ALA A 70 16.28 -18.11 -25.11
N TYR A 71 16.88 -19.29 -25.30
CA TYR A 71 18.27 -19.45 -25.73
C TYR A 71 18.39 -19.81 -27.21
N TYR A 72 19.24 -19.08 -27.93
CA TYR A 72 19.60 -19.40 -29.32
C TYR A 72 21.03 -18.95 -29.64
N ASN A 73 21.95 -19.91 -29.82
CA ASN A 73 23.32 -19.65 -30.26
C ASN A 73 24.05 -18.54 -29.44
N GLU A 74 23.87 -18.55 -28.13
CA GLU A 74 24.49 -17.58 -27.21
C GLU A 74 25.79 -18.11 -26.59
N ASP A 75 26.59 -17.19 -26.05
CA ASP A 75 27.80 -17.53 -25.28
C ASP A 75 27.43 -18.14 -23.91
N ILE A 76 27.84 -19.40 -23.69
CA ILE A 76 27.49 -20.17 -22.50
C ILE A 76 28.07 -19.56 -21.22
N ASP A 77 29.28 -19.00 -21.26
CA ASP A 77 29.93 -18.44 -20.08
C ASP A 77 29.26 -17.12 -19.68
N LYS A 78 28.90 -16.28 -20.65
CA LYS A 78 28.11 -15.07 -20.40
C LYS A 78 26.72 -15.41 -19.86
N PHE A 79 26.06 -16.41 -20.43
CA PHE A 79 24.77 -16.87 -19.94
C PHE A 79 24.87 -17.40 -18.50
N SER A 80 25.88 -18.21 -18.20
CA SER A 80 26.15 -18.72 -16.85
C SER A 80 26.33 -17.59 -15.83
N GLY A 81 27.15 -16.59 -16.17
CA GLY A 81 27.35 -15.41 -15.33
C GLY A 81 26.05 -14.63 -15.10
N PHE A 82 25.25 -14.44 -16.14
CA PHE A 82 23.97 -13.74 -16.05
C PHE A 82 22.95 -14.52 -15.20
N ALA A 83 22.77 -15.82 -15.44
CA ALA A 83 21.85 -16.67 -14.69
C ALA A 83 22.20 -16.70 -13.19
N ASN A 84 23.48 -16.84 -12.86
CA ASN A 84 23.95 -16.81 -11.48
C ASN A 84 23.66 -15.45 -10.81
N LEU A 85 23.83 -14.33 -11.51
CA LEU A 85 23.50 -12.99 -11.00
C LEU A 85 22.01 -12.87 -10.67
N ILE A 86 21.12 -13.37 -11.54
CA ILE A 86 19.67 -13.33 -11.28
C ILE A 86 19.32 -14.19 -10.06
N ARG A 87 19.82 -15.42 -9.98
CA ARG A 87 19.60 -16.31 -8.81
C ARG A 87 20.08 -15.64 -7.52
N GLN A 88 21.29 -15.08 -7.51
CA GLN A 88 21.84 -14.38 -6.34
C GLN A 88 20.99 -13.17 -5.91
N ARG A 89 20.40 -12.43 -6.86
CA ARG A 89 19.54 -11.28 -6.55
C ARG A 89 18.18 -11.66 -5.95
N LEU A 90 17.64 -12.83 -6.33
CA LEU A 90 16.24 -13.19 -6.06
C LEU A 90 16.05 -14.37 -5.08
N HIS A 91 17.06 -15.20 -4.84
CA HIS A 91 16.96 -16.42 -4.02
C HIS A 91 16.49 -16.20 -2.57
N TRP A 92 16.67 -15.01 -2.02
CA TRP A 92 16.26 -14.70 -0.66
C TRP A 92 14.80 -14.27 -0.55
N ARG A 93 14.17 -13.88 -1.67
CA ARG A 93 12.75 -13.49 -1.75
C ARG A 93 11.85 -14.64 -2.20
N PHE A 94 12.38 -15.54 -3.03
CA PHE A 94 11.60 -16.57 -3.72
C PHE A 94 12.23 -17.97 -3.58
N LYS A 95 11.42 -19.00 -3.79
CA LYS A 95 11.90 -20.35 -4.12
C LYS A 95 12.10 -20.39 -5.64
N LEU A 96 13.35 -20.49 -6.09
CA LEU A 96 13.70 -20.38 -7.50
C LEU A 96 13.71 -21.74 -8.20
N SER A 97 13.29 -21.74 -9.47
CA SER A 97 13.53 -22.79 -10.45
C SER A 97 13.79 -22.16 -11.81
N ASP A 98 14.67 -22.73 -12.61
CA ASP A 98 15.06 -22.13 -13.89
C ASP A 98 14.80 -23.11 -15.04
N THR A 99 14.23 -22.61 -16.13
CA THR A 99 13.99 -23.37 -17.36
C THR A 99 14.59 -22.62 -18.54
N VAL A 100 15.49 -23.27 -19.28
CA VAL A 100 15.98 -22.76 -20.57
C VAL A 100 15.31 -23.49 -21.71
N TYR A 101 14.74 -22.73 -22.63
CA TYR A 101 14.24 -23.22 -23.91
C TYR A 101 15.27 -22.94 -24.99
N VAL A 102 15.74 -23.99 -25.66
CA VAL A 102 16.84 -23.98 -26.61
C VAL A 102 16.27 -24.09 -28.02
N LYS A 103 16.41 -23.03 -28.81
CA LYS A 103 15.79 -22.89 -30.13
C LYS A 103 16.65 -23.39 -31.28
N GLN A 104 17.18 -24.59 -31.15
CA GLN A 104 18.08 -25.21 -32.15
C GLN A 104 17.90 -26.73 -32.11
N GLU A 105 18.54 -27.45 -33.03
CA GLU A 105 18.49 -28.91 -33.01
C GLU A 105 19.02 -29.48 -31.67
N PRO A 106 18.37 -30.52 -31.12
CA PRO A 106 18.80 -31.20 -29.91
C PRO A 106 20.27 -31.61 -29.94
N SER A 107 20.99 -31.32 -28.86
CA SER A 107 22.40 -31.66 -28.71
C SER A 107 22.69 -32.09 -27.27
N ASP A 108 23.17 -33.32 -27.09
CA ASP A 108 23.51 -33.87 -25.77
C ASP A 108 24.61 -33.07 -25.08
N GLU A 109 25.59 -32.58 -25.84
CA GLU A 109 26.70 -31.79 -25.29
C GLU A 109 26.18 -30.45 -24.76
N LEU A 110 25.37 -29.74 -25.54
CA LEU A 110 24.79 -28.47 -25.12
C LEU A 110 23.85 -28.66 -23.94
N SER A 111 23.01 -29.70 -23.97
CA SER A 111 22.11 -30.05 -22.86
C SER A 111 22.87 -30.26 -21.56
N LYS A 112 23.99 -30.99 -21.59
CA LYS A 112 24.85 -31.21 -20.42
C LYS A 112 25.51 -29.93 -19.92
N LYS A 113 25.88 -29.00 -20.80
CA LYS A 113 26.45 -27.70 -20.40
C LYS A 113 25.38 -26.82 -19.76
N LEU A 114 24.20 -26.70 -20.37
CA LEU A 114 23.09 -25.89 -19.86
C LEU A 114 22.49 -26.45 -18.57
N GLY A 115 22.40 -27.78 -18.44
CA GLY A 115 21.92 -28.44 -17.21
C GLY A 115 22.86 -28.27 -16.00
N LYS A 116 24.06 -27.72 -16.18
CA LYS A 116 24.92 -27.27 -15.06
C LYS A 116 24.60 -25.85 -14.60
N ILE A 117 23.84 -25.10 -15.39
CA ILE A 117 23.53 -23.68 -15.19
C ILE A 117 22.09 -23.52 -14.69
N VAL A 118 21.14 -24.22 -15.30
CA VAL A 118 19.70 -24.14 -15.00
C VAL A 118 19.11 -25.50 -14.63
N ASP A 119 17.93 -25.48 -14.03
CA ASP A 119 17.28 -26.69 -13.50
C ASP A 119 16.62 -27.55 -14.61
N ASN A 120 16.08 -26.93 -15.66
CA ASN A 120 15.43 -27.62 -16.78
C ASN A 120 15.92 -27.12 -18.13
N VAL A 121 16.11 -28.05 -19.08
CA VAL A 121 16.47 -27.76 -20.49
C VAL A 121 15.42 -28.36 -21.40
N VAL A 122 14.82 -27.52 -22.26
CA VAL A 122 13.75 -27.91 -23.19
C VAL A 122 14.13 -27.44 -24.59
N TYR A 123 13.87 -28.24 -25.61
CA TYR A 123 14.16 -27.87 -27.01
C TYR A 123 12.89 -27.43 -27.73
N LEU A 124 13.00 -26.38 -28.54
CA LEU A 124 11.93 -25.89 -29.41
C LEU A 124 12.48 -25.65 -30.83
N PRO A 125 11.64 -25.75 -31.88
CA PRO A 125 11.99 -25.26 -33.20
C PRO A 125 12.40 -23.77 -33.17
N ASN A 126 13.29 -23.36 -34.07
CA ASN A 126 13.68 -21.96 -34.19
C ASN A 126 12.61 -21.10 -34.89
N VAL A 127 11.43 -20.99 -34.29
CA VAL A 127 10.26 -20.30 -34.85
C VAL A 127 9.65 -19.35 -33.82
N GLY A 128 9.29 -18.14 -34.22
CA GLY A 128 8.58 -17.16 -33.41
C GLY A 128 9.41 -16.37 -32.39
N ARG A 129 10.74 -16.26 -32.58
CA ARG A 129 11.64 -15.49 -31.69
C ARG A 129 11.52 -15.87 -30.19
N GLU A 130 11.92 -14.99 -29.29
CA GLU A 130 11.75 -15.14 -27.83
C GLU A 130 10.28 -15.19 -27.43
N GLY A 131 9.42 -14.43 -28.12
CA GLY A 131 7.99 -14.37 -27.83
C GLY A 131 7.28 -15.73 -27.95
N GLY A 132 7.60 -16.50 -28.99
CA GLY A 132 7.10 -17.86 -29.16
C GLY A 132 7.53 -18.79 -28.02
N THR A 133 8.78 -18.64 -27.55
CA THR A 133 9.27 -19.40 -26.38
C THR A 133 8.45 -19.11 -25.13
N TYR A 134 8.17 -17.84 -24.84
CA TYR A 134 7.40 -17.45 -23.67
C TYR A 134 5.95 -17.93 -23.77
N LEU A 135 5.35 -17.89 -24.96
CA LEU A 135 4.00 -18.41 -25.20
C LEU A 135 3.93 -19.93 -25.03
N HIS A 136 4.90 -20.70 -25.56
CA HIS A 136 5.00 -22.15 -25.32
C HIS A 136 5.02 -22.46 -23.82
N HIS A 137 5.87 -21.76 -23.07
CA HIS A 137 5.94 -21.91 -21.63
C HIS A 137 4.59 -21.59 -20.96
N ILE A 138 4.00 -20.43 -21.26
CA ILE A 138 2.70 -20.03 -20.70
C ILE A 138 1.64 -21.09 -20.98
N ILE A 139 1.47 -21.51 -22.24
CA ILE A 139 0.42 -22.46 -22.65
C ILE A 139 0.60 -23.81 -21.96
N GLN A 140 1.83 -24.33 -21.92
CA GLN A 140 2.13 -25.62 -21.29
C GLN A 140 1.81 -25.58 -19.78
N ARG A 141 2.34 -24.58 -19.08
CA ARG A 141 2.13 -24.43 -17.62
C ARG A 141 0.69 -24.08 -17.27
N TYR A 142 0.01 -23.28 -18.09
CA TYR A 142 -1.40 -22.89 -17.90
C TYR A 142 -2.28 -24.13 -17.89
N LYS A 143 -2.19 -24.99 -18.92
CA LYS A 143 -2.95 -26.25 -18.99
C LYS A 143 -2.74 -27.11 -17.76
N ALA A 144 -1.49 -27.25 -17.32
CA ALA A 144 -1.16 -28.02 -16.11
C ALA A 144 -1.77 -27.43 -14.83
N THR A 145 -1.85 -26.10 -14.74
CA THR A 145 -2.37 -25.40 -13.56
C THR A 145 -3.89 -25.54 -13.42
N ILE A 146 -4.64 -25.47 -14.53
CA ILE A 146 -6.11 -25.52 -14.51
C ILE A 146 -6.70 -26.94 -14.61
N PHE A 147 -5.92 -27.93 -15.08
CA PHE A 147 -6.33 -29.32 -15.20
C PHE A 147 -5.37 -30.27 -14.45
N PRO A 148 -5.35 -30.24 -13.10
CA PRO A 148 -4.37 -30.98 -12.30
C PRO A 148 -4.57 -32.50 -12.33
N ASP A 149 -5.75 -33.00 -12.69
CA ASP A 149 -6.11 -34.42 -12.61
C ASP A 149 -5.46 -35.30 -13.70
N ASN A 150 -4.85 -34.70 -14.72
CA ASN A 150 -4.19 -35.40 -15.83
C ASN A 150 -2.66 -35.33 -15.79
N LEU A 151 -2.06 -34.85 -14.69
CA LEU A 151 -0.63 -34.58 -14.62
C LEU A 151 0.18 -35.85 -14.33
N ASN A 152 1.19 -36.09 -15.15
CA ASN A 152 2.27 -36.99 -14.78
C ASN A 152 3.22 -36.19 -13.87
N THR A 153 3.23 -36.51 -12.57
CA THR A 153 3.80 -35.68 -11.48
C THR A 153 5.29 -35.33 -11.63
N SER A 154 6.00 -36.00 -12.55
CA SER A 154 7.42 -35.79 -12.87
C SER A 154 7.71 -35.00 -14.15
N GLN A 155 6.71 -34.65 -14.97
CA GLN A 155 6.91 -33.94 -16.24
C GLN A 155 6.06 -32.65 -16.37
N ASP A 156 4.88 -32.61 -15.76
CA ASP A 156 3.97 -31.47 -15.92
C ASP A 156 4.07 -30.51 -14.73
N LEU A 157 4.99 -29.54 -14.83
CA LEU A 157 5.08 -28.47 -13.82
C LEU A 157 3.97 -27.44 -14.08
N VAL A 158 3.32 -26.99 -13.00
CA VAL A 158 2.33 -25.91 -13.01
C VAL A 158 3.02 -24.53 -13.09
N LEU A 159 2.25 -23.46 -13.32
CA LEU A 159 2.78 -22.10 -13.24
C LEU A 159 3.30 -21.82 -11.82
N ALA A 160 4.50 -21.26 -11.71
CA ALA A 160 4.96 -20.66 -10.46
C ALA A 160 4.14 -19.41 -10.09
N ASP A 161 4.18 -18.98 -8.83
CA ASP A 161 3.47 -17.77 -8.35
C ASP A 161 3.88 -16.51 -9.14
N LYS A 162 5.09 -16.54 -9.70
CA LYS A 162 5.69 -15.52 -10.56
C LYS A 162 6.55 -16.21 -11.63
N THR A 163 6.60 -15.63 -12.83
CA THR A 163 7.49 -16.06 -13.90
C THR A 163 8.31 -14.87 -14.40
N LEU A 164 9.62 -15.07 -14.53
CA LEU A 164 10.57 -14.08 -15.04
C LEU A 164 11.08 -14.51 -16.40
N PHE A 165 10.61 -13.85 -17.47
CA PHE A 165 10.99 -14.13 -18.84
C PHE A 165 12.20 -13.31 -19.28
N LEU A 166 13.25 -13.99 -19.74
CA LEU A 166 14.54 -13.42 -20.07
C LEU A 166 15.12 -14.00 -21.38
N GLN A 167 15.91 -13.18 -22.07
CA GLN A 167 16.97 -13.66 -22.97
C GLN A 167 18.20 -14.12 -22.15
N PRO A 168 19.16 -14.82 -22.75
CA PRO A 168 20.36 -15.33 -22.07
C PRO A 168 21.37 -14.22 -21.72
N HIS A 169 21.09 -13.00 -22.17
CA HIS A 169 21.83 -11.77 -21.88
C HIS A 169 20.86 -10.62 -21.49
N PRO A 170 21.36 -9.58 -20.81
CA PRO A 170 20.55 -8.39 -20.50
C PRO A 170 20.47 -7.44 -21.71
N ALA A 171 19.28 -7.22 -22.27
CA ALA A 171 19.10 -6.25 -23.37
C ALA A 171 19.26 -4.79 -22.92
N TRP A 172 18.89 -4.47 -21.66
CA TRP A 172 18.93 -3.12 -21.08
C TRP A 172 19.50 -3.16 -19.66
N TYR A 173 20.78 -3.56 -19.54
CA TYR A 173 21.37 -3.94 -18.25
C TYR A 173 21.22 -2.87 -17.15
N TRP A 174 21.33 -1.57 -17.48
CA TRP A 174 21.23 -0.49 -16.49
C TRP A 174 19.81 -0.33 -15.93
N ILE A 175 18.77 -0.58 -16.73
CA ILE A 175 17.37 -0.55 -16.26
C ILE A 175 17.05 -1.86 -15.54
N MET A 176 17.42 -2.98 -16.16
CA MET A 176 17.13 -4.31 -15.64
C MET A 176 17.70 -4.51 -14.25
N TYR A 177 18.99 -4.25 -14.04
CA TYR A 177 19.65 -4.52 -12.76
C TYR A 177 19.09 -3.70 -11.60
N ASP A 178 18.59 -2.50 -11.87
CA ASP A 178 17.87 -1.72 -10.87
C ASP A 178 16.48 -2.29 -10.63
N ARG A 179 15.76 -2.66 -11.70
CA ARG A 179 14.41 -3.22 -11.64
C ARG A 179 14.31 -4.58 -10.95
N LEU A 180 15.37 -5.40 -11.00
CA LEU A 180 15.46 -6.64 -10.22
C LEU A 180 15.26 -6.40 -8.71
N ASN A 181 15.63 -5.23 -8.18
CA ASN A 181 15.45 -4.91 -6.76
C ASN A 181 13.97 -4.66 -6.39
N PHE A 182 13.13 -4.37 -7.38
CA PHE A 182 11.70 -4.11 -7.25
C PHE A 182 10.84 -5.34 -7.55
N ILE A 183 11.46 -6.48 -7.86
CA ILE A 183 10.77 -7.77 -7.91
C ILE A 183 10.51 -8.22 -6.47
N LEU A 184 9.25 -8.08 -6.05
CA LEU A 184 8.74 -8.42 -4.74
C LEU A 184 7.69 -9.53 -4.85
N PRO A 185 7.40 -10.27 -3.76
CA PRO A 185 6.28 -11.21 -3.71
C PRO A 185 4.94 -10.64 -4.21
N SER A 186 4.71 -9.34 -4.02
CA SER A 186 3.52 -8.62 -4.45
C SER A 186 3.57 -8.08 -5.89
N SER A 187 4.68 -8.23 -6.61
CA SER A 187 4.84 -7.66 -7.96
C SER A 187 4.01 -8.45 -8.98
N ALA A 188 3.06 -7.80 -9.64
CA ALA A 188 2.15 -8.46 -10.60
C ALA A 188 2.69 -8.46 -12.05
N PHE A 189 3.27 -7.35 -12.49
CA PHE A 189 3.96 -7.23 -13.78
C PHE A 189 5.08 -6.20 -13.65
N LEU A 190 6.23 -6.45 -14.28
CA LEU A 190 7.33 -5.50 -14.36
C LEU A 190 8.16 -5.75 -15.62
N SER A 191 8.18 -4.79 -16.54
CA SER A 191 9.15 -4.83 -17.65
C SER A 191 10.56 -4.56 -17.14
N LEU A 192 11.55 -5.24 -17.70
CA LEU A 192 12.97 -5.01 -17.45
C LEU A 192 13.62 -4.12 -18.51
N GLY A 193 12.85 -3.71 -19.53
CA GLY A 193 13.25 -2.71 -20.52
C GLY A 193 12.62 -1.34 -20.29
N PRO A 194 13.01 -0.32 -21.06
CA PRO A 194 12.35 0.98 -21.04
C PRO A 194 10.84 0.84 -21.25
N TYR A 195 10.07 1.60 -20.48
CA TYR A 195 8.66 1.82 -20.78
C TYR A 195 8.57 2.97 -21.75
N VAL A 196 7.71 2.84 -22.76
CA VAL A 196 7.50 3.90 -23.75
C VAL A 196 6.04 4.06 -24.08
N ARG A 197 5.76 5.21 -24.69
CA ARG A 197 4.44 5.60 -25.14
C ARG A 197 4.16 4.97 -26.50
N GLY A 198 3.15 4.12 -26.57
CA GLY A 198 2.62 3.60 -27.83
C GLY A 198 1.24 4.19 -28.09
N ASN A 199 0.92 4.49 -29.34
CA ASN A 199 -0.43 4.81 -29.80
C ASN A 199 -0.78 3.81 -30.90
N CYS A 200 -1.45 2.72 -30.52
CA CYS A 200 -2.00 1.72 -31.43
C CYS A 200 -1.06 1.25 -32.55
N GLY A 201 0.19 0.97 -32.19
CA GLY A 201 1.24 0.55 -33.10
C GLY A 201 2.22 1.64 -33.50
N VAL A 202 1.98 2.90 -33.16
CA VAL A 202 2.96 3.97 -33.35
C VAL A 202 3.72 4.20 -32.04
N THR A 203 5.04 4.03 -32.04
CA THR A 203 5.91 4.26 -30.87
C THR A 203 7.14 5.03 -31.30
N GLU A 204 7.39 6.20 -30.70
CA GLU A 204 8.57 7.05 -30.97
C GLU A 204 8.84 7.33 -32.47
N GLY A 205 7.76 7.49 -33.27
CA GLY A 205 7.88 7.75 -34.71
C GLY A 205 8.03 6.50 -35.59
N HIS A 206 7.90 5.30 -35.00
CA HIS A 206 7.94 4.02 -35.70
C HIS A 206 6.58 3.33 -35.68
N THR A 207 6.20 2.72 -36.80
CA THR A 207 4.91 2.02 -36.95
C THR A 207 5.11 0.51 -36.90
N LEU A 208 4.33 -0.14 -36.02
CA LEU A 208 4.29 -1.56 -35.69
C LEU A 208 2.82 -1.99 -35.74
N PRO A 209 2.25 -2.16 -36.94
CA PRO A 209 0.80 -2.27 -37.12
C PRO A 209 0.20 -3.45 -36.36
N GLN A 210 0.93 -4.55 -36.21
CA GLN A 210 0.45 -5.74 -35.49
C GLN A 210 0.20 -5.49 -34.00
N MET A 211 0.74 -4.43 -33.40
CA MET A 211 0.40 -4.09 -32.01
C MET A 211 -1.09 -3.74 -31.85
N LYS A 212 -1.74 -3.18 -32.89
CA LYS A 212 -3.20 -2.94 -32.88
C LYS A 212 -3.97 -4.25 -32.83
N SER A 213 -3.56 -5.22 -33.65
CA SER A 213 -4.12 -6.58 -33.67
C SER A 213 -3.92 -7.29 -32.32
N ILE A 214 -2.72 -7.20 -31.74
CA ILE A 214 -2.40 -7.80 -30.43
C ILE A 214 -3.22 -7.13 -29.32
N TYR A 215 -3.38 -5.81 -29.35
CA TYR A 215 -4.26 -5.11 -28.41
C TYR A 215 -5.66 -5.68 -28.48
N GLN A 216 -6.25 -5.75 -29.67
CA GLN A 216 -7.61 -6.25 -29.86
C GLN A 216 -7.76 -7.70 -29.40
N LEU A 217 -6.77 -8.56 -29.67
CA LEU A 217 -6.76 -9.95 -29.22
C LEU A 217 -6.81 -10.07 -27.69
N PHE A 218 -6.03 -9.25 -26.97
CA PHE A 218 -5.89 -9.35 -25.52
C PHE A 218 -6.82 -8.46 -24.70
N THR A 219 -7.39 -7.39 -25.26
CA THR A 219 -8.39 -6.56 -24.56
C THR A 219 -9.82 -6.89 -24.98
N GLY A 220 -10.02 -7.44 -26.17
CA GLY A 220 -11.35 -7.63 -26.77
C GLY A 220 -11.98 -6.34 -27.27
N THR A 221 -11.25 -5.23 -27.30
CA THR A 221 -11.72 -3.93 -27.79
C THR A 221 -10.81 -3.39 -28.88
N GLU A 222 -11.35 -2.56 -29.77
CA GLU A 222 -10.51 -1.84 -30.73
C GLU A 222 -9.51 -0.95 -30.01
N CYS A 223 -8.30 -0.87 -30.57
CA CYS A 223 -7.26 -0.03 -30.00
C CYS A 223 -7.67 1.46 -30.17
N PRO A 224 -7.72 2.24 -29.08
CA PRO A 224 -8.17 3.62 -29.12
C PRO A 224 -7.12 4.54 -29.75
N ASP A 225 -7.41 5.10 -30.92
CA ASP A 225 -6.49 5.99 -31.64
C ASP A 225 -6.26 7.34 -30.89
N ASP A 226 -7.14 7.70 -29.94
CA ASP A 226 -7.08 8.93 -29.15
C ASP A 226 -6.36 8.78 -27.80
N GLN A 227 -5.92 7.57 -27.44
CA GLN A 227 -5.28 7.29 -26.16
C GLN A 227 -3.92 6.60 -26.35
N ASP A 228 -2.98 6.94 -25.48
CA ASP A 228 -1.69 6.26 -25.42
C ASP A 228 -1.79 4.98 -24.57
N GLN A 229 -1.11 3.93 -24.99
CA GLN A 229 -0.86 2.71 -24.22
C GLN A 229 0.57 2.71 -23.67
N LEU A 230 0.74 2.19 -22.45
CA LEU A 230 2.08 1.85 -21.95
C LEU A 230 2.56 0.59 -22.68
N VAL A 231 3.72 0.69 -23.34
CA VAL A 231 4.39 -0.41 -24.04
C VAL A 231 5.85 -0.49 -23.56
N THR A 232 6.64 -1.47 -24.03
CA THR A 232 8.05 -1.61 -23.62
C THR A 232 9.00 -1.85 -24.78
N TRP A 233 10.21 -1.31 -24.73
CA TRP A 233 11.23 -1.55 -25.78
C TRP A 233 11.88 -2.93 -25.72
N ALA A 234 11.67 -3.71 -24.66
CA ALA A 234 12.31 -5.03 -24.50
C ALA A 234 11.32 -6.10 -24.07
N GLY A 235 11.47 -7.30 -24.64
CA GLY A 235 10.66 -8.47 -24.30
C GLY A 235 11.05 -9.18 -22.99
N GLN A 236 11.83 -8.58 -22.10
CA GLN A 236 12.24 -9.20 -20.82
C GLN A 236 11.39 -8.62 -19.68
N PHE A 237 10.67 -9.46 -18.93
CA PHE A 237 9.70 -9.00 -17.92
C PHE A 237 9.38 -10.05 -16.86
N LEU A 238 8.87 -9.59 -15.72
CA LEU A 238 8.23 -10.40 -14.68
C LEU A 238 6.70 -10.34 -14.87
N VAL A 239 6.02 -11.45 -14.62
CA VAL A 239 4.55 -11.49 -14.51
C VAL A 239 4.11 -12.48 -13.42
N SER A 240 2.97 -12.23 -12.77
CA SER A 240 2.37 -13.14 -11.79
C SER A 240 1.47 -14.19 -12.44
N GLN A 241 1.33 -15.32 -11.74
CA GLN A 241 0.39 -16.37 -12.13
C GLN A 241 -1.02 -15.82 -12.37
N ASP A 242 -1.54 -15.00 -11.44
CA ASP A 242 -2.88 -14.41 -11.56
C ASP A 242 -3.05 -13.62 -12.86
N ARG A 243 -2.02 -12.84 -13.26
CA ARG A 243 -2.05 -12.04 -14.49
C ARG A 243 -2.05 -12.91 -15.75
N ILE A 244 -1.34 -14.05 -15.71
CA ILE A 244 -1.40 -15.04 -16.78
C ILE A 244 -2.79 -15.68 -16.84
N LEU A 245 -3.32 -16.13 -15.70
CA LEU A 245 -4.60 -16.84 -15.63
C LEU A 245 -5.81 -15.95 -15.92
N ASN A 246 -5.72 -14.65 -15.65
CA ASN A 246 -6.77 -13.68 -15.98
C ASN A 246 -7.02 -13.54 -17.49
N ASN A 247 -6.07 -13.98 -18.33
CA ASN A 247 -6.29 -14.09 -19.77
C ASN A 247 -6.82 -15.48 -20.14
N PRO A 248 -7.86 -15.57 -20.98
CA PRO A 248 -8.28 -16.84 -21.55
C PRO A 248 -7.14 -17.53 -22.31
N LEU A 249 -6.95 -18.83 -22.05
CA LEU A 249 -5.94 -19.66 -22.73
C LEU A 249 -5.98 -19.53 -24.26
N GLY A 250 -7.18 -19.43 -24.84
CA GLY A 250 -7.37 -19.31 -26.29
C GLY A 250 -6.61 -18.14 -26.92
N ARG A 251 -6.45 -17.02 -26.20
CA ARG A 251 -5.72 -15.85 -26.70
C ARG A 251 -4.22 -16.11 -26.83
N TYR A 252 -3.64 -16.85 -25.88
CA TYR A 252 -2.25 -17.26 -25.97
C TYR A 252 -2.02 -18.24 -27.12
N VAL A 253 -2.93 -19.19 -27.31
CA VAL A 253 -2.86 -20.17 -28.41
C VAL A 253 -2.98 -19.47 -29.77
N GLU A 254 -3.91 -18.53 -29.91
CA GLU A 254 -4.06 -17.74 -31.13
C GLU A 254 -2.82 -16.89 -31.42
N MET A 255 -2.26 -16.22 -30.41
CA MET A 255 -1.01 -15.46 -30.53
C MET A 255 0.17 -16.36 -30.94
N LEU A 256 0.25 -17.58 -30.39
CA LEU A 256 1.28 -18.54 -30.76
C LEU A 256 1.14 -19.00 -32.21
N ASN A 257 -0.08 -19.27 -32.67
CA ASN A 257 -0.32 -19.64 -34.06
C ASN A 257 0.10 -18.53 -35.03
N LEU A 258 -0.14 -17.26 -34.68
CA LEU A 258 0.26 -16.11 -35.49
C LEU A 258 1.78 -15.92 -35.53
N ILE A 259 2.47 -16.09 -34.39
CA ILE A 259 3.93 -15.89 -34.33
C ILE A 259 4.72 -17.05 -34.93
N GLU A 260 4.13 -18.25 -34.98
CA GLU A 260 4.73 -19.45 -35.57
C GLU A 260 4.18 -19.78 -36.96
N ALA A 261 3.57 -18.80 -37.63
CA ALA A 261 3.05 -18.97 -38.97
C ALA A 261 4.15 -19.48 -39.94
N PRO A 262 3.78 -20.35 -40.89
CA PRO A 262 4.72 -20.88 -41.88
C PRO A 262 5.13 -19.80 -42.89
N SER A 263 6.27 -19.97 -43.55
CA SER A 263 6.87 -18.96 -44.44
C SER A 263 6.02 -18.51 -45.65
N GLY A 264 4.92 -19.21 -45.96
CA GLY A 264 3.98 -18.84 -47.02
C GLY A 264 2.70 -18.16 -46.52
N ASP A 265 2.61 -17.86 -45.24
CA ASP A 265 1.47 -17.15 -44.65
C ASP A 265 1.55 -15.63 -44.92
N ALA A 266 0.40 -15.00 -45.13
CA ALA A 266 0.29 -13.58 -45.42
C ALA A 266 0.81 -12.67 -44.29
N ILE A 267 0.95 -13.18 -43.05
CA ILE A 267 1.59 -12.43 -41.95
C ILE A 267 3.06 -12.07 -42.26
N HIS A 268 3.69 -12.79 -43.19
CA HIS A 268 5.05 -12.50 -43.65
C HIS A 268 5.14 -11.49 -44.80
N ASP A 269 4.01 -11.06 -45.38
CA ASP A 269 3.96 -10.10 -46.49
C ASP A 269 4.11 -8.63 -46.03
N GLU A 270 4.28 -8.41 -44.72
CA GLU A 270 4.43 -7.07 -44.15
C GLU A 270 5.72 -6.37 -44.63
N THR A 271 5.61 -5.07 -44.93
CA THR A 271 6.73 -4.25 -45.43
C THR A 271 7.87 -4.17 -44.42
N GLN A 272 9.11 -4.23 -44.92
CA GLN A 272 10.33 -4.14 -44.11
C GLN A 272 10.40 -2.87 -43.25
N TRP A 273 11.02 -2.99 -42.08
CA TRP A 273 11.20 -1.89 -41.13
C TRP A 273 12.66 -1.46 -41.05
N TRP A 274 12.92 -0.26 -40.52
CA TRP A 274 14.26 0.34 -40.45
C TRP A 274 15.31 -0.44 -39.62
N PHE A 275 14.88 -1.34 -38.73
CA PHE A 275 15.75 -2.19 -37.90
C PHE A 275 15.56 -3.70 -38.13
N ALA A 276 14.61 -4.09 -38.98
CA ALA A 276 14.26 -5.49 -39.21
C ALA A 276 14.06 -5.73 -40.72
N ASN A 277 15.04 -6.41 -41.32
CA ASN A 277 15.08 -6.63 -42.78
C ASN A 277 14.63 -8.04 -43.18
N LYS A 278 14.40 -8.92 -42.19
CA LYS A 278 14.08 -10.32 -42.38
C LYS A 278 12.75 -10.62 -41.71
N ASN A 279 11.74 -11.02 -42.48
CA ASN A 279 10.44 -11.47 -42.02
C ASN A 279 10.25 -12.93 -42.44
N ASP A 280 10.53 -13.86 -41.53
CA ASP A 280 10.42 -15.29 -41.76
C ASP A 280 10.01 -15.98 -40.45
N PRO A 281 9.66 -17.28 -40.45
CA PRO A 281 9.19 -17.96 -39.24
C PRO A 281 10.14 -17.85 -38.04
N SER A 282 11.46 -17.79 -38.24
CA SER A 282 12.42 -17.62 -37.13
C SER A 282 12.46 -16.19 -36.57
N ASN A 283 12.19 -15.20 -37.42
CA ASN A 283 12.28 -13.77 -37.11
C ASN A 283 11.08 -12.98 -37.68
N PRO A 284 9.84 -13.24 -37.25
CA PRO A 284 8.68 -12.59 -37.84
C PRO A 284 8.50 -11.17 -37.27
N PHE A 285 8.02 -10.24 -38.09
CA PHE A 285 7.77 -8.85 -37.65
C PHE A 285 6.72 -8.75 -36.53
N ILE A 286 5.70 -9.61 -36.55
CA ILE A 286 4.74 -9.71 -35.44
C ILE A 286 5.43 -10.08 -34.12
N GLY A 287 6.57 -10.79 -34.15
CA GLY A 287 7.36 -11.09 -32.94
C GLY A 287 7.93 -9.84 -32.28
N HIS A 288 8.39 -8.87 -33.07
CA HIS A 288 8.84 -7.56 -32.55
C HIS A 288 7.68 -6.72 -32.00
N SER A 289 6.48 -6.86 -32.58
CA SER A 289 5.26 -6.24 -32.03
C SER A 289 4.87 -6.89 -30.71
N LEU A 290 4.96 -8.23 -30.61
CA LEU A 290 4.69 -8.97 -29.38
C LEU A 290 5.62 -8.56 -28.24
N GLU A 291 6.93 -8.46 -28.50
CA GLU A 291 7.93 -8.00 -27.53
C GLU A 291 7.57 -6.66 -26.87
N ARG A 292 6.92 -5.76 -27.61
CA ARG A 292 6.48 -4.46 -27.10
C ARG A 292 5.14 -4.49 -26.39
N SER A 293 4.33 -5.51 -26.66
CA SER A 293 2.93 -5.60 -26.26
C SER A 293 2.73 -6.32 -24.92
N TRP A 294 3.78 -6.86 -24.28
CA TRP A 294 3.65 -7.53 -22.98
C TRP A 294 2.92 -6.73 -21.89
N PRO A 295 3.11 -5.40 -21.75
CA PRO A 295 2.32 -4.62 -20.80
C PRO A 295 0.83 -4.61 -21.13
N VAL A 296 0.44 -4.58 -22.41
CA VAL A 296 -0.96 -4.68 -22.85
C VAL A 296 -1.52 -6.06 -22.55
N ILE A 297 -0.77 -7.11 -22.87
CA ILE A 297 -1.18 -8.50 -22.67
C ILE A 297 -1.53 -8.78 -21.20
N PHE A 298 -0.79 -8.21 -20.25
CA PHE A 298 -0.99 -8.44 -18.83
C PHE A 298 -1.70 -7.28 -18.11
N ASP A 299 -2.44 -6.44 -18.83
CA ASP A 299 -3.25 -5.34 -18.25
C ASP A 299 -2.40 -4.40 -17.36
N CYS A 300 -1.23 -4.04 -17.87
CA CYS A 300 -0.31 -3.04 -17.35
C CYS A 300 -0.08 -1.95 -18.41
N ASN A 301 -1.14 -1.52 -19.09
CA ASN A 301 -1.11 -0.57 -20.21
C ASN A 301 -1.62 0.84 -19.85
N GLN A 302 -1.85 1.13 -18.57
CA GLN A 302 -2.43 2.40 -18.13
C GLN A 302 -1.55 3.61 -18.53
N PRO A 303 -2.07 4.58 -19.33
CA PRO A 303 -1.30 5.73 -19.79
C PRO A 303 -0.74 6.58 -18.64
N SER A 304 -1.35 6.54 -17.46
CA SER A 304 -0.86 7.23 -16.27
C SER A 304 0.53 6.75 -15.82
N PHE A 305 0.99 5.57 -16.21
CA PHE A 305 2.36 5.11 -15.92
C PHE A 305 3.42 5.68 -16.87
N ILE A 306 3.01 6.25 -18.02
CA ILE A 306 3.92 6.86 -19.02
C ILE A 306 4.51 8.17 -18.47
N ASN A 307 3.75 8.88 -17.63
CA ASN A 307 4.26 10.08 -16.99
C ASN A 307 5.19 9.67 -15.84
N GLU A 308 6.49 9.91 -16.02
CA GLU A 308 7.52 9.71 -14.99
C GLU A 308 7.16 10.41 -13.66
N HIS A 309 6.34 11.46 -13.73
CA HIS A 309 5.77 12.19 -12.59
C HIS A 309 4.36 11.77 -12.19
N ALA A 310 3.81 10.65 -12.64
CA ALA A 310 2.47 10.19 -12.25
C ALA A 310 2.49 8.89 -11.43
N CYS A 311 3.34 7.89 -11.71
CA CYS A 311 3.58 6.78 -10.77
C CYS A 311 4.81 5.93 -11.17
N GLY A 312 5.57 5.42 -10.20
CA GLY A 312 6.63 4.41 -10.42
C GLY A 312 7.98 4.89 -10.97
N GLY A 313 8.06 6.09 -11.56
CA GLY A 313 9.33 6.73 -11.93
C GLY A 313 9.99 7.46 -10.75
N GLN A 314 11.18 7.03 -10.36
CA GLN A 314 12.14 7.75 -9.49
C GLN A 314 11.67 8.31 -8.14
N HIS A 315 10.77 7.64 -7.42
CA HIS A 315 10.49 8.05 -6.04
C HIS A 315 10.82 6.94 -5.05
N LYS A 316 12.05 7.02 -4.50
CA LYS A 316 12.47 6.27 -3.31
C LYS A 316 11.41 6.38 -2.22
N ALA A 317 11.21 5.31 -1.44
CA ALA A 317 10.46 5.38 -0.19
C ALA A 317 10.94 6.60 0.63
N GLY A 318 10.01 7.51 0.97
CA GLY A 318 10.34 8.81 1.57
C GLY A 318 10.39 10.00 0.61
N SER A 319 9.70 9.94 -0.54
CA SER A 319 9.59 11.10 -1.45
C SER A 319 9.06 12.34 -0.72
N LYS A 320 9.63 13.51 -1.05
CA LYS A 320 9.33 14.81 -0.40
C LYS A 320 7.84 15.22 -0.49
N HIS A 321 7.06 14.55 -1.34
CA HIS A 321 5.66 14.89 -1.63
C HIS A 321 4.69 14.57 -0.48
N CYS A 322 4.95 13.57 0.36
CA CYS A 322 4.10 13.26 1.54
C CYS A 322 4.62 13.91 2.82
N LEU A 323 5.94 14.15 2.91
CA LEU A 323 6.56 14.84 4.03
C LEU A 323 6.05 16.27 4.18
N ALA A 324 5.84 16.99 3.07
CA ALA A 324 5.35 18.36 3.10
C ALA A 324 3.92 18.48 3.66
N PRO A 325 2.88 17.78 3.15
CA PRO A 325 1.53 17.82 3.74
C PRO A 325 1.49 17.39 5.20
N PHE A 326 2.24 16.34 5.56
CA PHE A 326 2.38 15.90 6.95
C PHE A 326 2.96 17.01 7.84
N ALA A 327 4.11 17.58 7.45
CA ALA A 327 4.78 18.62 8.23
C ALA A 327 3.94 19.90 8.32
N ILE A 328 3.28 20.30 7.22
CA ILE A 328 2.37 21.44 7.18
C ILE A 328 1.25 21.26 8.20
N CYS A 329 0.60 20.08 8.24
CA CYS A 329 -0.48 19.85 9.19
C CYS A 329 0.05 19.72 10.62
N PHE A 330 1.09 18.93 10.85
CA PHE A 330 1.65 18.69 12.19
C PHE A 330 2.14 20.00 12.85
N VAL A 331 2.95 20.79 12.14
CA VAL A 331 3.41 22.11 12.62
C VAL A 331 2.25 23.11 12.66
N GLY A 332 1.37 23.06 11.67
CA GLY A 332 0.16 23.87 11.61
C GLY A 332 -0.74 23.69 12.83
N CYS A 333 -0.88 22.47 13.36
CA CYS A 333 -1.64 22.18 14.56
C CYS A 333 -1.08 22.91 15.79
N TYR A 334 0.25 22.94 15.97
CA TYR A 334 0.87 23.75 17.02
C TYR A 334 0.63 25.26 16.79
N GLY A 335 0.74 25.72 15.54
CA GLY A 335 0.46 27.10 15.15
C GLY A 335 -0.98 27.52 15.49
N VAL A 336 -1.98 26.73 15.10
CA VAL A 336 -3.39 26.96 15.39
C VAL A 336 -3.66 26.90 16.90
N SER A 337 -3.05 25.95 17.63
CA SER A 337 -3.17 25.86 19.08
C SER A 337 -2.65 27.13 19.77
N LYS A 338 -1.48 27.64 19.36
CA LYS A 338 -0.91 28.88 19.88
C LYS A 338 -1.71 30.12 19.48
N LEU A 339 -2.20 30.17 18.24
CA LEU A 339 -3.05 31.25 17.78
C LEU A 339 -4.35 31.29 18.59
N SER A 340 -4.99 30.14 18.82
CA SER A 340 -6.18 30.02 19.67
C SER A 340 -5.92 30.52 21.08
N ASP A 341 -4.78 30.16 21.68
CA ASP A 341 -4.38 30.62 23.01
C ASP A 341 -4.22 32.16 23.07
N VAL A 342 -3.53 32.76 22.08
CA VAL A 342 -3.33 34.22 22.00
C VAL A 342 -4.64 34.96 21.80
N VAL A 343 -5.44 34.54 20.81
CA VAL A 343 -6.73 35.16 20.49
C VAL A 343 -7.71 34.99 21.66
N SER A 344 -7.82 33.78 22.22
CA SER A 344 -8.75 33.50 23.31
C SER A 344 -8.37 34.25 24.59
N ARG A 345 -7.08 34.40 24.93
CA ARG A 345 -6.65 35.26 26.05
C ARG A 345 -7.05 36.72 25.86
N ARG A 346 -6.99 37.22 24.63
CA ARG A 346 -7.32 38.62 24.31
C ARG A 346 -8.81 38.91 24.37
N TYR A 347 -9.64 38.00 23.85
CA TYR A 347 -11.06 38.26 23.61
C TYR A 347 -12.04 37.48 24.50
N SER A 348 -11.64 36.34 25.09
CA SER A 348 -12.53 35.51 25.91
C SER A 348 -12.27 35.70 27.42
N LYS A 349 -13.25 36.27 28.13
CA LYS A 349 -13.21 36.36 29.61
C LYS A 349 -13.20 34.98 30.25
N VAL A 350 -13.99 34.04 29.72
CA VAL A 350 -14.08 32.66 30.18
C VAL A 350 -12.72 31.97 30.06
N TYR A 351 -12.05 32.11 28.91
CA TYR A 351 -10.76 31.48 28.68
C TYR A 351 -9.70 31.87 29.70
N ARG A 352 -9.66 33.15 30.11
CA ARG A 352 -8.69 33.63 31.10
C ARG A 352 -8.83 32.93 32.45
N GLN A 353 -10.05 32.57 32.83
CA GLN A 353 -10.40 31.92 34.09
C GLN A 353 -10.18 30.39 34.06
N LEU A 354 -9.98 29.80 32.88
CA LEU A 354 -9.74 28.36 32.74
C LEU A 354 -8.41 27.95 33.39
N SER A 355 -8.40 26.73 33.93
CA SER A 355 -7.18 26.05 34.38
C SER A 355 -6.22 25.83 33.21
N SER A 356 -4.94 25.57 33.49
CA SER A 356 -3.97 25.31 32.42
C SER A 356 -4.37 24.11 31.56
N THR A 357 -4.99 23.08 32.14
CA THR A 357 -5.48 21.90 31.41
C THR A 357 -6.73 22.20 30.58
N ASP A 358 -7.67 23.00 31.08
CA ASP A 358 -8.87 23.37 30.31
C ASP A 358 -8.55 24.34 29.16
N LYS A 359 -7.53 25.18 29.32
CA LYS A 359 -7.00 26.02 28.23
C LYS A 359 -6.43 25.18 27.10
N LEU A 360 -5.76 24.08 27.44
CA LEU A 360 -5.27 23.11 26.48
C LEU A 360 -6.44 22.44 25.74
N ASP A 361 -7.43 21.93 26.47
CA ASP A 361 -8.65 21.34 25.87
C ASP A 361 -9.35 22.32 24.91
N TRP A 362 -9.48 23.59 25.30
CA TRP A 362 -10.03 24.65 24.44
C TRP A 362 -9.24 24.86 23.15
N ASN A 363 -7.90 24.87 23.23
CA ASN A 363 -7.04 25.04 22.07
C ASN A 363 -7.13 23.81 21.16
N ALA A 364 -7.24 22.60 21.71
CA ALA A 364 -7.41 21.38 20.93
C ALA A 364 -8.72 21.34 20.14
N HIS A 365 -9.84 21.77 20.73
CA HIS A 365 -11.10 21.95 20.02
C HIS A 365 -10.99 22.98 18.87
N SER A 366 -10.09 23.96 18.98
CA SER A 366 -9.82 24.90 17.90
C SER A 366 -9.03 24.25 16.75
N VAL A 367 -8.05 23.42 17.08
CA VAL A 367 -7.25 22.68 16.09
C VAL A 367 -8.12 21.68 15.33
N SER A 368 -8.92 20.89 16.03
CA SER A 368 -9.81 19.90 15.39
C SER A 368 -10.89 20.56 14.53
N LEU A 369 -11.39 21.74 14.93
CA LEU A 369 -12.30 22.55 14.11
C LEU A 369 -11.64 22.98 12.78
N VAL A 370 -10.42 23.52 12.82
CA VAL A 370 -9.70 23.92 11.61
C VAL A 370 -9.39 22.71 10.73
N HIS A 371 -8.89 21.62 11.32
CA HIS A 371 -8.59 20.39 10.59
C HIS A 371 -9.82 19.82 9.88
N SER A 372 -10.96 19.71 10.57
CA SER A 372 -12.19 19.17 9.98
C SER A 372 -12.76 20.04 8.86
N LEU A 373 -12.69 21.37 9.00
CA LEU A 373 -13.09 22.31 7.94
C LEU A 373 -12.21 22.23 6.68
N LEU A 374 -10.97 21.77 6.80
CA LEU A 374 -10.08 21.56 5.66
C LEU A 374 -10.21 20.15 5.08
N THR A 375 -10.23 19.14 5.93
CA THR A 375 -10.15 17.74 5.50
C THR A 375 -11.45 17.17 4.98
N ALA A 376 -12.62 17.54 5.52
CA ALA A 376 -13.89 17.03 4.99
C ALA A 376 -14.14 17.51 3.54
N PRO A 377 -13.98 18.80 3.19
CA PRO A 377 -14.08 19.24 1.80
C PRO A 377 -12.99 18.66 0.90
N ALA A 378 -11.75 18.58 1.38
CA ALA A 378 -10.66 17.98 0.61
C ALA A 378 -10.95 16.51 0.30
N SER A 379 -11.44 15.74 1.27
CA SER A 379 -11.83 14.34 1.08
C SER A 379 -12.92 14.20 0.02
N LEU A 380 -13.93 15.06 0.03
CA LEU A 380 -14.98 15.07 -0.98
C LEU A 380 -14.44 15.39 -2.39
N TYR A 381 -13.47 16.30 -2.50
CA TYR A 381 -12.79 16.59 -3.77
C TYR A 381 -11.99 15.37 -4.25
N VAL A 382 -11.19 14.76 -3.37
CA VAL A 382 -10.36 13.59 -3.71
C VAL A 382 -11.22 12.39 -4.15
N LEU A 383 -12.35 12.15 -3.49
CA LEU A 383 -13.30 11.09 -3.88
C LEU A 383 -13.86 11.26 -5.30
N ARG A 384 -13.92 12.50 -5.82
CA ARG A 384 -14.37 12.77 -7.19
C ARG A 384 -13.23 12.79 -8.21
N ALA A 385 -12.05 13.21 -7.79
CA ALA A 385 -10.93 13.47 -8.68
C ALA A 385 -10.01 12.26 -8.88
N SER A 386 -9.91 11.35 -7.90
CA SER A 386 -9.01 10.20 -7.99
C SER A 386 -9.72 8.97 -8.58
N PRO A 387 -9.15 8.32 -9.61
CA PRO A 387 -9.69 7.07 -10.15
C PRO A 387 -9.50 5.88 -9.19
N LEU A 388 -8.60 5.99 -8.21
CA LEU A 388 -8.39 4.95 -7.19
C LEU A 388 -9.47 5.00 -6.10
N ALA A 389 -10.03 6.19 -5.82
CA ALA A 389 -11.00 6.38 -4.75
C ALA A 389 -12.25 5.52 -4.97
N LEU A 390 -12.66 4.77 -3.93
CA LEU A 390 -13.80 3.83 -3.96
C LEU A 390 -13.74 2.76 -5.07
N SER A 391 -12.61 2.60 -5.75
CA SER A 391 -12.43 1.50 -6.71
C SER A 391 -12.39 0.14 -5.98
N ARG A 392 -12.69 -0.95 -6.70
CA ARG A 392 -12.54 -2.32 -6.17
C ARG A 392 -11.08 -2.70 -5.93
N ASN A 393 -10.13 -1.95 -6.48
CA ASN A 393 -8.73 -2.21 -6.30
C ASN A 393 -8.25 -1.70 -4.93
N ILE A 394 -8.06 -2.64 -4.00
CA ILE A 394 -7.54 -2.34 -2.66
C ILE A 394 -6.04 -2.04 -2.65
N HIS A 395 -5.33 -2.38 -3.74
CA HIS A 395 -3.90 -2.16 -3.91
C HIS A 395 -3.66 -1.01 -4.87
N GLY A 396 -3.04 0.05 -4.38
CA GLY A 396 -2.78 1.20 -5.24
C GLY A 396 -2.20 2.36 -4.49
N TYR A 397 -1.58 3.24 -5.26
CA TYR A 397 -1.09 4.51 -4.77
C TYR A 397 -1.61 5.62 -5.68
N ASP A 398 -2.31 6.56 -5.09
CA ASP A 398 -2.74 7.79 -5.72
C ASP A 398 -2.12 8.97 -4.96
N ARG A 399 -1.52 9.91 -5.69
CA ARG A 399 -0.80 11.04 -5.09
C ARG A 399 -1.74 11.98 -4.34
N LEU A 400 -2.92 12.23 -4.89
CA LEU A 400 -3.89 13.13 -4.30
C LEU A 400 -4.45 12.54 -3.00
N ILE A 401 -4.77 11.24 -3.02
CA ILE A 401 -5.16 10.50 -1.80
C ILE A 401 -3.99 10.49 -0.79
N GLY A 402 -2.77 10.17 -1.23
CA GLY A 402 -1.58 10.12 -0.39
C GLY A 402 -1.27 11.47 0.29
N SER A 403 -1.44 12.60 -0.40
CA SER A 403 -1.28 13.93 0.19
C SER A 403 -2.34 14.23 1.24
N LEU A 404 -3.60 13.86 1.00
CA LEU A 404 -4.70 13.99 1.97
C LEU A 404 -4.44 13.13 3.23
N HIS A 405 -4.06 11.87 3.04
CA HIS A 405 -3.73 10.96 4.14
C HIS A 405 -2.53 11.46 4.94
N ALA A 406 -1.49 11.97 4.28
CA ALA A 406 -0.31 12.52 4.94
C ALA A 406 -0.68 13.78 5.77
N PHE A 407 -1.53 14.65 5.23
CA PHE A 407 -2.05 15.80 5.95
C PHE A 407 -2.80 15.37 7.22
N SER A 408 -3.77 14.46 7.10
CA SER A 408 -4.51 13.96 8.27
C SER A 408 -3.65 13.16 9.25
N LEU A 409 -2.64 12.44 8.77
CA LEU A 409 -1.66 11.76 9.62
C LEU A 409 -0.87 12.77 10.48
N GLY A 410 -0.57 13.96 9.94
CA GLY A 410 0.04 15.05 10.70
C GLY A 410 -0.86 15.52 11.85
N TYR A 411 -2.17 15.63 11.63
CA TYR A 411 -3.14 15.92 12.68
C TYR A 411 -3.19 14.81 13.74
N PHE A 412 -3.35 13.54 13.34
CA PHE A 412 -3.43 12.43 14.32
C PHE A 412 -2.14 12.26 15.13
N ALA A 413 -0.97 12.49 14.54
CA ALA A 413 0.29 12.46 15.26
C ALA A 413 0.34 13.58 16.32
N TRP A 414 -0.10 14.78 15.97
CA TRP A 414 -0.22 15.89 16.93
C TRP A 414 -1.25 15.56 18.03
N ASP A 415 -2.42 15.04 17.67
CA ASP A 415 -3.53 14.70 18.57
C ASP A 415 -3.10 13.67 19.62
N VAL A 416 -2.43 12.59 19.20
CA VAL A 416 -1.90 11.58 20.13
C VAL A 416 -0.89 12.18 21.10
N LEU A 417 0.07 12.98 20.61
CA LEU A 417 1.05 13.64 21.49
C LEU A 417 0.39 14.60 22.48
N TYR A 418 -0.67 15.29 22.04
CA TYR A 418 -1.44 16.20 22.86
C TYR A 418 -2.21 15.45 23.95
N GLU A 419 -2.92 14.38 23.58
CA GLU A 419 -3.76 13.60 24.48
C GLU A 419 -2.96 12.78 25.51
N LEU A 420 -1.72 12.40 25.17
CA LEU A 420 -0.78 11.82 26.13
C LEU A 420 -0.41 12.83 27.24
N TYR A 421 -0.45 14.13 26.95
CA TYR A 421 -0.16 15.18 27.93
C TYR A 421 -1.39 15.53 28.79
N THR A 422 -2.60 15.51 28.22
CA THR A 422 -3.87 15.83 28.90
C THR A 422 -4.56 14.62 29.59
N ARG A 423 -4.08 13.39 29.33
CA ARG A 423 -4.43 12.11 29.97
C ARG A 423 -5.80 11.48 29.61
N SER A 424 -6.30 11.61 28.38
CA SER A 424 -7.50 10.86 27.96
C SER A 424 -7.17 9.59 27.18
N ALA A 425 -7.25 8.42 27.83
CA ALA A 425 -6.97 7.14 27.18
C ALA A 425 -7.88 6.83 25.97
N VAL A 426 -9.13 7.30 26.00
CA VAL A 426 -10.10 7.09 24.91
C VAL A 426 -9.72 7.89 23.67
N PHE A 427 -9.29 9.14 23.83
CA PHE A 427 -8.86 9.98 22.71
C PHE A 427 -7.49 9.56 22.19
N VAL A 428 -6.57 9.11 23.06
CA VAL A 428 -5.32 8.48 22.62
C VAL A 428 -5.60 7.25 21.74
N ALA A 429 -6.51 6.37 22.14
CA ALA A 429 -6.87 5.20 21.33
C ALA A 429 -7.48 5.61 19.97
N HIS A 430 -8.38 6.59 19.97
CA HIS A 430 -8.97 7.13 18.74
C HIS A 430 -7.90 7.68 17.78
N GLY A 431 -7.04 8.57 18.27
CA GLY A 431 -5.97 9.17 17.48
C GLY A 431 -4.94 8.13 17.00
N ALA A 432 -4.59 7.16 17.85
CA ALA A 432 -3.62 6.13 17.51
C ALA A 432 -4.15 5.17 16.42
N PHE A 433 -5.36 4.63 16.57
CA PHE A 433 -5.92 3.73 15.55
C PHE A 433 -6.19 4.45 14.23
N SER A 434 -6.66 5.70 14.28
CA SER A 434 -6.86 6.52 13.08
C SER A 434 -5.51 6.81 12.40
N GLY A 435 -4.51 7.27 13.16
CA GLY A 435 -3.17 7.54 12.65
C GLY A 435 -2.49 6.30 12.07
N LEU A 436 -2.59 5.15 12.73
CA LEU A 436 -2.06 3.88 12.21
C LEU A 436 -2.76 3.48 10.92
N ALA A 437 -4.08 3.60 10.81
CA ALA A 437 -4.80 3.29 9.58
C ALA A 437 -4.32 4.14 8.37
N TYR A 438 -4.07 5.43 8.56
CA TYR A 438 -3.52 6.29 7.51
C TYR A 438 -2.04 6.05 7.25
N LEU A 439 -1.24 5.74 8.28
CA LEU A 439 0.17 5.37 8.11
C LEU A 439 0.32 4.09 7.28
N TYR A 440 -0.48 3.05 7.59
CA TYR A 440 -0.46 1.79 6.85
C TYR A 440 -1.09 1.92 5.46
N SER A 441 -1.87 2.97 5.17
CA SER A 441 -2.36 3.18 3.80
C SER A 441 -1.22 3.41 2.79
N PHE A 442 -0.04 3.84 3.27
CA PHE A 442 1.16 4.02 2.46
C PHE A 442 1.90 2.72 2.14
N THR A 443 1.50 1.57 2.71
CA THR A 443 1.92 0.25 2.23
C THR A 443 0.94 -0.21 1.14
N PRO A 444 0.89 0.52 0.01
CA PRO A 444 -0.25 0.76 -0.90
C PRO A 444 -1.44 -0.22 -0.76
N MET A 445 -2.17 -0.10 0.34
CA MET A 445 -3.27 -1.00 0.72
C MET A 445 -4.37 -0.17 1.37
N PHE A 446 -5.61 -0.41 0.97
CA PHE A 446 -6.80 0.31 1.45
C PHE A 446 -6.76 1.84 1.25
N MET A 447 -5.85 2.34 0.40
CA MET A 447 -5.77 3.76 0.07
C MET A 447 -7.05 4.24 -0.62
N ASN A 448 -7.68 3.39 -1.43
CA ASN A 448 -8.96 3.63 -2.11
C ASN A 448 -10.11 4.03 -1.16
N LEU A 449 -10.13 3.55 0.09
CA LEU A 449 -11.22 3.79 1.04
C LEU A 449 -10.95 4.92 2.03
N GLY A 450 -9.69 5.29 2.26
CA GLY A 450 -9.31 6.28 3.27
C GLY A 450 -9.99 7.65 3.15
N PRO A 451 -10.17 8.24 1.95
CA PRO A 451 -10.90 9.51 1.81
C PRO A 451 -12.36 9.42 2.28
N ALA A 452 -13.02 8.28 2.12
CA ALA A 452 -14.38 8.10 2.61
C ALA A 452 -14.44 8.05 4.14
N PHE A 453 -13.47 7.42 4.80
CA PHE A 453 -13.38 7.44 6.26
C PHE A 453 -13.05 8.84 6.82
N LEU A 454 -12.31 9.68 6.09
CA LEU A 454 -12.08 11.07 6.49
C LEU A 454 -13.34 11.95 6.46
N LEU A 455 -14.36 11.59 5.68
CA LEU A 455 -15.65 12.31 5.71
C LEU A 455 -16.38 12.19 7.06
N TRP A 456 -15.94 11.31 7.96
CA TRP A 456 -16.44 11.25 9.33
C TRP A 456 -16.16 12.54 10.12
N GLU A 457 -15.18 13.32 9.68
CA GLU A 457 -14.87 14.64 10.22
C GLU A 457 -15.91 15.70 9.87
N ALA A 458 -16.85 15.44 8.94
CA ALA A 458 -17.90 16.39 8.58
C ALA A 458 -18.82 16.77 9.77
N SER A 459 -18.94 15.92 10.78
CA SER A 459 -19.68 16.24 12.01
C SER A 459 -18.88 17.05 13.04
N THR A 460 -17.54 17.02 12.95
CA THR A 460 -16.61 17.60 13.94
C THR A 460 -16.77 19.12 14.12
N PRO A 461 -17.08 19.93 13.09
CA PRO A 461 -17.35 21.35 13.29
C PRO A 461 -18.49 21.60 14.27
N PHE A 462 -19.60 20.86 14.15
CA PHE A 462 -20.75 20.99 15.03
C PHE A 462 -20.45 20.51 16.45
N VAL A 463 -19.59 19.49 16.61
CA VAL A 463 -19.11 19.00 17.92
C VAL A 463 -18.38 20.14 18.65
N ASN A 464 -17.40 20.75 17.97
CA ASN A 464 -16.57 21.81 18.54
C ASN A 464 -17.38 23.07 18.84
N LEU A 465 -18.26 23.50 17.93
CA LEU A 465 -19.15 24.64 18.17
C LEU A 465 -20.07 24.40 19.38
N ASN A 466 -20.61 23.18 19.52
CA ASN A 466 -21.44 22.83 20.67
C ASN A 466 -20.63 22.91 21.98
N TRP A 467 -19.38 22.45 21.95
CA TRP A 467 -18.48 22.50 23.10
C TRP A 467 -18.15 23.94 23.51
N PHE A 468 -17.83 24.83 22.56
CA PHE A 468 -17.54 26.24 22.86
C PHE A 468 -18.76 26.97 23.44
N LEU A 469 -19.96 26.72 22.89
CA LEU A 469 -21.20 27.29 23.41
C LEU A 469 -21.51 26.78 24.84
N ASP A 470 -21.20 25.52 25.12
CA ASP A 470 -21.34 24.91 26.44
C ASP A 470 -20.44 25.58 27.49
N ARG A 471 -19.17 25.81 27.14
CA ARG A 471 -18.16 26.41 28.02
C ARG A 471 -18.35 27.90 28.23
N THR A 472 -18.95 28.60 27.26
CA THR A 472 -19.26 30.03 27.39
C THR A 472 -20.58 30.32 28.11
N HIS A 473 -21.16 29.32 28.78
CA HIS A 473 -22.42 29.40 29.53
C HIS A 473 -23.63 29.84 28.68
N LYS A 474 -23.60 29.59 27.36
CA LYS A 474 -24.68 29.95 26.43
C LYS A 474 -25.71 28.83 26.23
N ARG A 475 -25.86 27.93 27.20
CA ARG A 475 -26.73 26.73 27.13
C ARG A 475 -28.22 27.04 26.91
N THR A 476 -28.67 28.24 27.26
CA THR A 476 -30.06 28.69 27.07
C THR A 476 -30.29 29.42 25.75
N SER A 477 -29.24 29.63 24.94
CA SER A 477 -29.35 30.36 23.67
C SER A 477 -29.97 29.49 22.56
N MET A 478 -30.77 30.12 21.69
CA MET A 478 -31.31 29.46 20.49
C MET A 478 -30.20 28.85 19.61
N TRP A 479 -29.03 29.51 19.54
CA TRP A 479 -27.85 29.03 18.82
C TRP A 479 -27.33 27.69 19.35
N TYR A 480 -27.38 27.48 20.66
CA TYR A 480 -26.96 26.21 21.27
C TYR A 480 -27.90 25.07 20.93
N VAL A 481 -29.22 25.32 20.97
CA VAL A 481 -30.23 24.32 20.58
C VAL A 481 -30.14 23.99 19.09
N ALA A 482 -30.08 25.00 18.22
CA ALA A 482 -29.95 24.83 16.78
C ALA A 482 -28.69 24.04 16.39
N ASN A 483 -27.53 24.40 16.96
CA ASN A 483 -26.29 23.65 16.74
C ASN A 483 -26.37 22.23 17.34
N GLY A 484 -27.05 22.04 18.47
CA GLY A 484 -27.29 20.72 19.06
C GLY A 484 -28.08 19.78 18.14
N ILE A 485 -29.11 20.30 17.47
CA ILE A 485 -29.88 19.56 16.45
C ILE A 485 -28.99 19.25 15.23
N ALA A 486 -28.28 20.25 14.70
CA ALA A 486 -27.37 20.08 13.56
C ALA A 486 -26.23 19.08 13.87
N LEU A 487 -25.69 19.12 15.09
CA LEU A 487 -24.72 18.15 15.59
C LEU A 487 -25.32 16.73 15.59
N THR A 488 -26.53 16.57 16.13
CA THR A 488 -27.16 15.24 16.20
C THR A 488 -27.38 14.66 14.80
N ALA A 489 -27.90 15.47 13.87
CA ALA A 489 -28.13 15.06 12.49
C ALA A 489 -26.81 14.75 11.74
N SER A 490 -25.84 15.66 11.79
CA SER A 490 -24.55 15.47 11.10
C SER A 490 -23.76 14.29 11.65
N PHE A 491 -23.77 14.06 12.97
CA PHE A 491 -23.09 12.91 13.58
C PHE A 491 -23.74 11.59 13.16
N PHE A 492 -25.08 11.53 13.16
CA PHE A 492 -25.80 10.35 12.68
C PHE A 492 -25.47 10.05 11.21
N LEU A 493 -25.59 11.05 10.33
CA LEU A 493 -25.39 10.88 8.90
C LEU A 493 -23.93 10.50 8.57
N ALA A 494 -22.95 11.24 9.09
CA ALA A 494 -21.54 11.05 8.73
C ALA A 494 -20.93 9.82 9.39
N ARG A 495 -21.18 9.59 10.69
CA ARG A 495 -20.45 8.58 11.49
C ARG A 495 -21.23 7.29 11.69
N ILE A 496 -22.56 7.34 11.79
CA ILE A 496 -23.39 6.15 12.03
C ILE A 496 -23.86 5.53 10.72
N ALA A 497 -24.60 6.30 9.90
CA ALA A 497 -25.15 5.79 8.65
C ALA A 497 -24.06 5.59 7.60
N PHE A 498 -23.39 6.67 7.17
CA PHE A 498 -22.35 6.59 6.16
C PHE A 498 -21.12 5.82 6.66
N GLY A 499 -20.68 6.05 7.89
CA GLY A 499 -19.57 5.31 8.48
C GLY A 499 -19.84 3.81 8.65
N GLY A 500 -21.06 3.44 9.03
CA GLY A 500 -21.48 2.04 9.08
C GLY A 500 -21.48 1.39 7.69
N TYR A 501 -22.05 2.06 6.68
CA TYR A 501 -22.03 1.60 5.30
C TYR A 501 -20.60 1.39 4.78
N MET A 502 -19.72 2.39 4.96
CA MET A 502 -18.32 2.27 4.52
C MET A 502 -17.56 1.18 5.27
N SER A 503 -17.90 0.93 6.53
CA SER A 503 -17.32 -0.19 7.28
C SER A 503 -17.76 -1.54 6.70
N ALA A 504 -19.02 -1.67 6.26
CA ALA A 504 -19.49 -2.88 5.57
C ALA A 504 -18.75 -3.10 4.23
N VAL A 505 -18.59 -2.05 3.41
CA VAL A 505 -17.81 -2.10 2.16
C VAL A 505 -16.35 -2.52 2.44
N PHE A 506 -15.76 -2.00 3.51
CA PHE A 506 -14.42 -2.34 3.93
C PHE A 506 -14.28 -3.81 4.38
N PHE A 507 -15.22 -4.33 5.18
CA PHE A 507 -15.20 -5.75 5.58
C PHE A 507 -15.39 -6.69 4.39
N GLU A 508 -16.23 -6.30 3.43
CA GLU A 508 -16.38 -7.04 2.18
C GLU A 508 -15.09 -7.04 1.36
N SER A 509 -14.42 -5.89 1.27
CA SER A 509 -13.12 -5.76 0.60
C SER A 509 -12.04 -6.66 1.23
N ILE A 510 -12.04 -6.81 2.57
CA ILE A 510 -11.16 -7.76 3.26
C ILE A 510 -11.55 -9.20 2.94
N ARG A 511 -12.85 -9.52 2.92
CA ARG A 511 -13.35 -10.87 2.65
C ARG A 511 -12.95 -11.34 1.25
N GLU A 512 -13.12 -10.48 0.24
CA GLU A 512 -12.78 -10.77 -1.15
C GLU A 512 -11.26 -10.95 -1.38
N ASN A 513 -10.43 -10.34 -0.54
CA ASN A 513 -8.97 -10.32 -0.71
C ASN A 513 -8.24 -11.02 0.46
N TYR A 514 -8.93 -11.84 1.25
CA TYR A 514 -8.37 -12.34 2.52
C TYR A 514 -7.03 -13.06 2.34
N ASP A 515 -6.90 -13.85 1.27
CA ASP A 515 -5.71 -14.65 0.98
C ASP A 515 -4.51 -13.82 0.49
N SER A 516 -4.75 -12.63 -0.08
CA SER A 516 -3.70 -11.73 -0.57
C SER A 516 -3.18 -10.76 0.50
N LEU A 517 -3.85 -10.67 1.66
CA LEU A 517 -3.58 -9.68 2.70
C LEU A 517 -2.67 -10.22 3.82
N PRO A 518 -1.62 -9.48 4.23
CA PRO A 518 -0.84 -9.85 5.40
C PRO A 518 -1.70 -9.81 6.68
N GLY A 519 -1.85 -10.94 7.37
CA GLY A 519 -2.78 -11.06 8.51
C GLY A 519 -2.57 -10.06 9.65
N HIS A 520 -1.35 -9.54 9.84
CA HIS A 520 -1.09 -8.48 10.83
C HIS A 520 -1.66 -7.12 10.42
N ILE A 521 -1.69 -6.82 9.11
CA ILE A 521 -2.32 -5.61 8.56
C ILE A 521 -3.84 -5.73 8.68
N VAL A 522 -4.39 -6.90 8.31
CA VAL A 522 -5.82 -7.21 8.50
C VAL A 522 -6.22 -7.03 9.97
N GLY A 523 -5.45 -7.62 10.90
CA GLY A 523 -5.72 -7.49 12.33
C GLY A 523 -5.75 -6.04 12.80
N LEU A 524 -4.78 -5.21 12.39
CA LEU A 524 -4.72 -3.79 12.73
C LEU A 524 -5.95 -3.02 12.22
N TYR A 525 -6.31 -3.24 10.96
CA TYR A 525 -7.42 -2.56 10.30
C TYR A 525 -8.79 -2.99 10.86
N VAL A 526 -8.99 -4.28 11.13
CA VAL A 526 -10.21 -4.82 11.74
C VAL A 526 -10.38 -4.31 13.18
N VAL A 527 -9.34 -4.44 14.01
CA VAL A 527 -9.38 -3.97 15.41
C VAL A 527 -9.57 -2.45 15.45
N GLY A 528 -8.89 -1.71 14.58
CA GLY A 528 -9.05 -0.26 14.45
C GLY A 528 -10.47 0.12 14.08
N ASN A 529 -11.04 -0.49 13.04
CA ASN A 529 -12.39 -0.18 12.58
C ASN A 529 -13.45 -0.49 13.66
N ILE A 530 -13.37 -1.65 14.34
CA ILE A 530 -14.27 -2.01 15.44
C ILE A 530 -14.17 -1.00 16.59
N THR A 531 -12.95 -0.62 16.95
CA THR A 531 -12.70 0.35 18.03
C THR A 531 -13.32 1.71 17.68
N LEU A 532 -13.05 2.23 16.48
CA LEU A 532 -13.55 3.53 16.04
C LEU A 532 -15.09 3.58 15.94
N ASN A 533 -15.71 2.51 15.42
CA ASN A 533 -17.17 2.41 15.37
C ASN A 533 -17.79 2.32 16.77
N THR A 534 -17.17 1.57 17.69
CA THR A 534 -17.64 1.49 19.08
C THR A 534 -17.60 2.87 19.76
N LEU A 535 -16.54 3.64 19.52
CA LEU A 535 -16.43 5.02 20.02
C LEU A 535 -17.49 5.94 19.41
N ASN A 536 -17.74 5.84 18.10
CA ASN A 536 -18.79 6.63 17.44
C ASN A 536 -20.18 6.32 18.01
N LEU A 537 -20.51 5.04 18.25
CA LEU A 537 -21.76 4.65 18.90
C LEU A 537 -21.87 5.21 20.32
N HIS A 538 -20.79 5.11 21.11
CA HIS A 538 -20.75 5.65 22.46
C HIS A 538 -20.96 7.18 22.50
N TRP A 539 -20.29 7.92 21.61
CA TRP A 539 -20.45 9.37 21.50
C TRP A 539 -21.84 9.75 21.01
N PHE A 540 -22.40 9.04 20.04
CA PHE A 540 -23.77 9.28 19.57
C PHE A 540 -24.79 9.09 20.69
N TYR A 541 -24.67 8.00 21.47
CA TYR A 541 -25.50 7.79 22.65
C TYR A 541 -25.44 8.98 23.64
N ARG A 542 -24.25 9.52 23.88
CA ARG A 542 -24.08 10.70 24.75
C ARG A 542 -24.71 11.95 24.17
N ILE A 543 -24.64 12.15 22.86
CA ILE A 543 -25.28 13.28 22.15
C ILE A 543 -26.80 13.18 22.28
N CYS A 544 -27.38 12.01 21.97
CA CYS A 544 -28.82 11.76 22.11
C CYS A 544 -29.32 11.99 23.54
N ARG A 545 -28.57 11.52 24.55
CA ARG A 545 -28.91 11.75 25.95
C ARG A 545 -28.84 13.22 26.34
N LYS A 546 -27.91 13.98 25.74
CA LYS A 546 -27.77 15.43 25.98
C LYS A 546 -28.96 16.18 25.38
N ILE A 547 -29.33 15.91 24.13
CA ILE A 547 -30.43 16.62 23.46
C ILE A 547 -31.81 16.32 24.06
N ARG A 548 -32.03 15.08 24.52
CA ARG A 548 -33.26 14.71 25.26
C ARG A 548 -33.45 15.47 26.58
N ARG A 549 -32.37 16.02 27.16
CA ARG A 549 -32.46 16.85 28.37
C ARG A 549 -32.64 18.34 28.06
N MET A 550 -32.49 18.73 26.79
CA MET A 550 -32.57 20.12 26.33
C MET A 550 -33.93 20.44 25.70
N LEU A 551 -34.54 19.44 25.05
CA LEU A 551 -35.95 19.39 24.66
C LEU A 551 -36.78 18.95 25.86
#